data_AF-A0A972KQF0-F1
#
_entry.id   AF-A0A972KQF0-F1
#
_cell.length_a   1.000
_cell.length_b   1.000
_cell.length_c   1.000
_cell.angle_alpha   90.00
_cell.angle_beta   90.00
_cell.angle_gamma   90.00
#
_symmetry.space_group_name_H-M   'P 1'
#
loop_
_entity.id
_entity.type
_entity.pdbx_description
1 polymer ?
#
loop_
_entity_poly.entity_id
_entity_poly.type
_entity_poly.pdbx_seq_one_letter_code
_entity_poly.pdbx_strand_id
1 'polypeptide(L)'
;MRATRYFFLFLFTIFCTNFSAYGQVTVPKGSYIIPMDNSGSHKCCQAKVLKAYGLVYDLNANKIPVQWAFSTTKSHGGVDFSVTDNQVKEYERIRRQ
;
A
#
# COMPACT_ATOMS: atom_id res chain seq x y z
N MET A 1 -52.01 1.90 -9.13
CA MET A 1 -50.67 2.17 -9.69
C MET A 1 -49.75 2.95 -8.73
N ARG A 2 -49.66 2.55 -7.45
CA ARG A 2 -48.76 3.19 -6.46
C ARG A 2 -47.58 2.27 -6.06
N ALA A 3 -47.75 0.95 -6.08
CA ALA A 3 -46.72 -0.02 -5.69
C ALA A 3 -45.49 -0.06 -6.64
N THR A 4 -45.69 0.14 -7.94
CA THR A 4 -44.60 0.10 -8.94
C THR A 4 -43.57 1.21 -8.76
N ARG A 5 -43.95 2.35 -8.15
CA ARG A 5 -43.05 3.49 -7.90
C ARG A 5 -42.12 3.25 -6.70
N TYR A 6 -42.60 2.54 -5.68
CA TYR A 6 -41.78 2.18 -4.52
C TYR A 6 -40.89 0.97 -4.78
N PHE A 7 -41.30 0.07 -5.67
CA PHE A 7 -40.50 -1.09 -6.07
C PHE A 7 -39.16 -0.67 -6.72
N PHE A 8 -39.19 0.36 -7.58
CA PHE A 8 -37.98 0.88 -8.22
C PHE A 8 -37.07 1.61 -7.21
N LEU A 9 -37.64 2.35 -6.25
CA LEU A 9 -36.88 2.99 -5.17
C LEU A 9 -36.25 1.96 -4.22
N PHE A 10 -36.97 0.86 -3.93
CA PHE A 10 -36.47 -0.25 -3.12
C PHE A 10 -35.31 -1.00 -3.81
N LEU A 11 -35.42 -1.26 -5.11
CA LEU A 11 -34.33 -1.83 -5.91
C LEU A 11 -33.10 -0.90 -5.98
N PHE A 12 -33.32 0.41 -6.10
CA PHE A 12 -32.25 1.39 -6.12
C PHE A 12 -31.48 1.44 -4.79
N THR A 13 -32.18 1.34 -3.65
CA THR A 13 -31.52 1.29 -2.32
C THR A 13 -30.67 0.04 -2.13
N ILE A 14 -31.11 -1.14 -2.61
CA ILE A 14 -30.34 -2.38 -2.52
C ILE A 14 -29.06 -2.30 -3.36
N PHE A 15 -29.10 -1.61 -4.50
CA PHE A 15 -27.94 -1.44 -5.37
C PHE A 15 -26.89 -0.49 -4.76
N CYS A 16 -27.33 0.56 -4.04
CA CYS A 16 -26.43 1.50 -3.37
C CYS A 16 -25.74 0.93 -2.12
N THR A 17 -26.34 -0.03 -1.40
CA THR A 17 -25.76 -0.57 -0.15
C THR A 17 -24.62 -1.57 -0.35
N ASN A 18 -24.39 -2.03 -1.58
CA ASN A 18 -23.34 -3.00 -1.91
C ASN A 18 -22.02 -2.35 -2.37
N PHE A 19 -21.87 -1.04 -2.18
CA PHE A 19 -20.59 -0.36 -2.42
C PHE A 19 -19.60 -0.73 -1.31
N SER A 20 -18.87 -1.83 -1.47
CA SER A 20 -17.70 -2.12 -0.65
C SER A 20 -16.59 -1.13 -1.01
N ALA A 21 -16.12 -0.38 -0.03
CA ALA A 21 -14.94 0.47 -0.18
C ALA A 21 -13.75 -0.40 -0.63
N TYR A 22 -13.15 -0.05 -1.76
CA TYR A 22 -12.03 -0.78 -2.33
C TYR A 22 -10.80 -0.66 -1.41
N GLY A 23 -10.42 -1.79 -0.79
CA GLY A 23 -9.06 -2.16 -0.44
C GLY A 23 -8.23 -1.24 0.47
N GLN A 24 -8.74 -0.83 1.64
CA GLN A 24 -7.86 -0.35 2.70
C GLN A 24 -7.24 -1.54 3.44
N VAL A 25 -5.91 -1.64 3.43
CA VAL A 25 -5.17 -2.66 4.18
C VAL A 25 -4.53 -2.00 5.40
N THR A 26 -4.82 -2.53 6.58
CA THR A 26 -4.17 -2.11 7.82
C THR A 26 -2.84 -2.84 7.96
N VAL A 27 -1.74 -2.09 7.89
CA VAL A 27 -0.39 -2.62 8.12
C VAL A 27 -0.19 -2.85 9.62
N PRO A 28 0.15 -4.09 10.07
CA PRO A 28 0.36 -4.37 11.49
C PRO A 28 1.49 -3.52 12.10
N LYS A 29 1.33 -3.12 13.35
CA LYS A 29 2.39 -2.44 14.11
C LYS A 29 3.63 -3.34 14.22
N GLY A 30 4.81 -2.77 14.01
CA GLY A 30 6.08 -3.52 14.01
C GLY A 30 6.51 -4.02 12.62
N SER A 31 5.71 -3.80 11.58
CA SER A 31 6.12 -4.05 10.20
C SER A 31 7.29 -3.15 9.79
N TYR A 32 8.18 -3.68 8.95
CA TYR A 32 9.28 -2.91 8.37
C TYR A 32 8.87 -2.26 7.05
N ILE A 33 9.40 -1.06 6.80
CA ILE A 33 9.10 -0.31 5.58
C ILE A 33 10.35 -0.31 4.70
N ILE A 34 10.17 -0.80 3.47
CA ILE A 34 11.17 -0.80 2.41
C ILE A 34 10.87 0.42 1.52
N PRO A 35 11.69 1.49 1.58
CA PRO A 35 11.47 2.66 0.74
C PRO A 35 11.77 2.31 -0.73
N MET A 36 10.79 2.57 -1.60
CA MET A 36 10.87 2.28 -3.04
C MET A 36 11.18 3.54 -3.87
N ASP A 37 11.17 4.71 -3.23
CA ASP A 37 11.43 6.01 -3.85
C ASP A 37 12.92 6.42 -3.70
N ASN A 38 13.32 7.37 -4.52
CA ASN A 38 14.61 8.02 -4.62
C ASN A 38 14.64 9.41 -3.95
N SER A 39 13.64 9.78 -3.15
CA SER A 39 13.57 11.09 -2.48
C SER A 39 14.15 11.08 -1.05
N GLY A 40 14.78 12.20 -0.64
CA GLY A 40 15.50 12.39 0.64
C GLY A 40 17.02 12.25 0.55
N SER A 41 17.72 12.06 1.69
CA SER A 41 19.17 11.71 1.76
C SER A 41 19.53 10.42 1.00
N HIS A 42 18.49 9.71 0.51
CA HIS A 42 18.53 8.52 -0.31
C HIS A 42 18.55 8.82 -1.82
N LYS A 43 19.03 10.01 -2.23
CA LYS A 43 19.35 10.28 -3.65
C LYS A 43 20.39 9.26 -4.12
N CYS A 44 19.96 8.26 -4.86
CA CYS A 44 20.84 7.34 -5.54
C CYS A 44 20.09 6.68 -6.70
N CYS A 45 20.64 6.94 -7.89
CA CYS A 45 20.74 6.08 -9.07
C CYS A 45 19.90 4.79 -9.02
N GLN A 46 19.20 4.48 -10.11
CA GLN A 46 18.39 3.27 -10.38
C GLN A 46 18.82 1.97 -9.65
N ALA A 47 20.13 1.76 -9.44
CA ALA A 47 20.70 0.71 -8.61
C ALA A 47 20.08 0.53 -7.20
N LYS A 48 19.75 1.59 -6.43
CA LYS A 48 19.17 1.40 -5.09
C LYS A 48 17.72 0.92 -5.12
N VAL A 49 16.93 1.41 -6.08
CA VAL A 49 15.56 0.94 -6.30
C VAL A 49 15.57 -0.53 -6.74
N LEU A 50 16.50 -0.92 -7.63
CA LEU A 50 16.67 -2.32 -8.03
C LEU A 50 17.03 -3.23 -6.85
N LYS A 51 17.86 -2.77 -5.90
CA LYS A 51 18.14 -3.50 -4.66
C LYS A 51 16.89 -3.72 -3.80
N ALA A 52 16.00 -2.73 -3.72
CA ALA A 52 14.73 -2.87 -3.00
C ALA A 52 13.84 -3.94 -3.64
N TYR A 53 13.77 -4.01 -4.98
CA TYR A 53 13.08 -5.09 -5.68
C TYR A 53 13.75 -6.46 -5.48
N GLY A 54 15.09 -6.52 -5.49
CA GLY A 54 15.82 -7.74 -5.15
C GLY A 54 15.51 -8.24 -3.73
N LEU A 55 15.38 -7.33 -2.77
CA LEU A 55 14.95 -7.66 -1.42
C LEU A 55 13.55 -8.27 -1.39
N VAL A 56 12.59 -7.65 -2.08
CA VAL A 56 11.21 -8.16 -2.14
C VAL A 56 11.20 -9.58 -2.70
N TYR A 57 12.02 -9.85 -3.72
CA TYR A 57 12.21 -11.19 -4.25
C TYR A 57 12.76 -12.16 -3.20
N ASP A 58 13.85 -11.79 -2.51
CA ASP A 58 14.48 -12.61 -1.47
C ASP A 58 13.50 -12.91 -0.31
N LEU A 59 12.75 -11.90 0.16
CA LEU A 59 11.75 -12.06 1.22
C LEU A 59 10.65 -13.02 0.80
N ASN A 60 10.13 -12.85 -0.42
CA ASN A 60 9.09 -13.74 -0.96
C ASN A 60 9.60 -15.18 -1.15
N ALA A 61 10.86 -15.35 -1.60
CA ALA A 61 11.50 -16.66 -1.71
C ALA A 61 11.59 -17.37 -0.34
N ASN A 62 11.85 -16.60 0.73
CA ASN A 62 11.90 -17.09 2.11
C ASN A 62 10.53 -17.12 2.82
N LYS A 63 9.41 -16.96 2.09
CA LYS A 63 8.05 -16.97 2.63
C LYS A 63 7.78 -15.90 3.70
N ILE A 64 8.55 -14.81 3.68
CA ILE A 64 8.29 -13.64 4.51
C ILE A 64 7.22 -12.80 3.80
N PRO A 65 6.09 -12.48 4.47
CA PRO A 65 4.99 -11.76 3.83
C PRO A 65 5.40 -10.32 3.48
N VAL A 66 5.13 -9.92 2.24
CA VAL A 66 5.33 -8.56 1.73
C VAL A 66 4.00 -8.02 1.23
N GLN A 67 3.72 -6.75 1.52
CA GLN A 67 2.54 -6.05 1.04
C GLN A 67 2.94 -4.73 0.39
N TRP A 68 2.34 -4.43 -0.76
CA TRP A 68 2.42 -3.12 -1.38
C TRP A 68 1.35 -2.23 -0.76
N ALA A 69 1.74 -1.03 -0.37
CA ALA A 69 0.84 -0.04 0.17
C ALA A 69 1.05 1.26 -0.62
N PHE A 70 -0.04 1.97 -0.89
CA PHE A 70 -0.04 3.28 -1.54
C PHE A 70 -1.14 4.13 -0.91
N SER A 71 -0.90 5.44 -0.80
CA SER A 71 -1.92 6.35 -0.29
C SER A 71 -2.93 6.64 -1.39
N THR A 72 -4.21 6.39 -1.11
CA THR A 72 -5.30 6.69 -2.06
C THR A 72 -5.68 8.16 -2.09
N THR A 73 -5.19 8.96 -1.12
CA THR A 73 -5.54 10.37 -0.96
C THR A 73 -4.45 11.32 -1.44
N LYS A 74 -3.31 10.78 -1.91
CA LYS A 74 -2.21 11.61 -2.41
C LYS A 74 -2.51 12.16 -3.80
N SER A 75 -2.00 13.37 -4.07
CA SER A 75 -1.90 13.88 -5.44
C SER A 75 -0.86 13.09 -6.25
N HIS A 76 -0.91 13.19 -7.58
CA HIS A 76 0.11 12.59 -8.45
C HIS A 76 1.52 13.06 -8.04
N GLY A 77 2.44 12.11 -7.84
CA GLY A 77 3.79 12.40 -7.34
C GLY A 77 3.87 12.73 -5.84
N GLY A 78 2.76 12.66 -5.11
CA GLY A 78 2.74 12.84 -3.66
C GLY A 78 3.36 11.66 -2.90
N VAL A 79 3.56 11.88 -1.61
CA VAL A 79 4.15 10.89 -0.68
C VAL A 79 3.09 9.87 -0.27
N ASP A 80 3.43 8.58 -0.35
CA ASP A 80 2.57 7.49 0.12
C ASP A 80 2.62 7.32 1.64
N PHE A 81 3.81 7.37 2.23
CA PHE A 81 4.05 7.21 3.66
C PHE A 81 5.14 8.15 4.15
N SER A 82 4.88 8.79 5.29
CA SER A 82 5.90 9.47 6.07
C SER A 82 6.29 8.58 7.24
N VAL A 83 7.59 8.34 7.38
CA VAL A 83 8.16 7.40 8.34
C VAL A 83 9.30 8.06 9.09
N THR A 84 9.46 7.72 10.35
CA THR A 84 10.65 8.11 11.12
C THR A 84 11.81 7.17 10.80
N ASP A 85 13.05 7.63 10.94
CA ASP A 85 14.26 6.85 10.60
C ASP A 85 14.30 5.47 11.28
N ASN A 86 13.69 5.32 12.45
CA ASN A 86 13.61 4.07 13.19
C ASN A 86 12.71 3.01 12.53
N GLN A 87 11.81 3.42 11.64
CA GLN A 87 10.88 2.55 10.92
C GLN A 87 11.40 2.15 9.54
N VAL A 88 12.37 2.90 9.01
CA VAL A 88 13.01 2.64 7.73
C VAL A 88 14.18 1.69 7.93
N LYS A 89 14.15 0.55 7.23
CA LYS A 89 15.34 -0.31 7.12
C LYS A 89 15.79 -0.39 5.67
N GLU A 90 17.04 -0.01 5.45
CA GLU A 90 17.70 -0.18 4.15
C GLU A 90 18.01 -1.65 3.89
N TYR A 91 18.06 -2.04 2.60
CA TYR A 91 18.30 -3.40 2.13
C TYR A 91 19.41 -4.14 2.90
N GLU A 92 20.60 -3.56 2.99
CA GLU A 92 21.77 -4.18 3.61
C GLU A 92 21.64 -4.36 5.13
N ARG A 93 20.70 -3.64 5.78
CA ARG A 93 20.39 -3.82 7.19
C ARG A 93 19.43 -4.98 7.39
N ILE A 94 18.44 -5.14 6.51
CA ILE A 94 17.45 -6.24 6.60
C ILE A 94 18.13 -7.58 6.30
N ARG A 95 18.98 -7.65 5.26
CA ARG A 95 19.66 -8.89 4.87
C ARG A 95 20.61 -9.46 5.94
N ARG A 96 21.10 -8.63 6.85
CA ARG A 96 22.03 -9.04 7.91
C ARG A 96 21.35 -9.56 9.19
N GLN A 97 20.02 -9.50 9.25
CA GLN A 97 19.23 -10.01 10.37
C GLN A 97 18.76 -11.43 10.09
#